data_AF-A0A4Q3CZ24-F1
#
_entry.id   AF-A0A4Q3CZ24-F1
#
_cell.length_a   1.000
_cell.length_b   1.000
_cell.length_c   1.000
_cell.angle_alpha   90.00
_cell.angle_beta   90.00
_cell.angle_gamma   90.00
#
_symmetry.space_group_name_H-M   'P 1'
#
loop_
_entity.id
_entity.type
_entity.pdbx_description
1 polymer ?
#
loop_
_entity_poly.entity_id
_entity_poly.type
_entity_poly.pdbx_seq_one_letter_code
_entity_poly.pdbx_strand_id
1 'polypeptide(L)'
;MLSLFATAPVVPAADAATVDSRAPGKLMQRWAGTAPDPGPGLPGWYSKRPDIHVHQPRNLASIPLAEIDLLRRRAMVAFEALMRQPSLRDVRGASLQADVNIAVVPTLDGVRLVGAILSINAKSVIEGKPGTIEREGRYLTPSEEGAVLNVHLNPYDIMARRQVQAEGVERGGFQVRTGAAYGIYVADRLPDYDPNAEYAWVPRPLALELQHDRSWYQPVAAGEHPLLVHVSSHSHENDDLRSDRLSPDRPLARLAAAMFMVDWNDVRRRMKAVT
;
A
#
# COMPACT_ATOMS: atom_id res chain seq x y z
N MET A 1 -10.02 47.92 36.73
CA MET A 1 -8.95 47.05 36.19
C MET A 1 -9.21 45.63 36.66
N LEU A 2 -9.75 44.78 35.79
CA LEU A 2 -9.90 43.34 36.00
C LEU A 2 -9.68 42.67 34.64
N SER A 3 -8.45 42.20 34.42
CA SER A 3 -8.06 41.48 33.21
C SER A 3 -8.34 39.99 33.43
N LEU A 4 -9.29 39.43 32.69
CA LEU A 4 -9.47 37.98 32.57
C LEU A 4 -8.32 37.43 31.69
N PHE A 5 -7.44 36.64 32.29
CA PHE A 5 -6.57 35.75 31.53
C PHE A 5 -7.35 34.49 31.17
N ALA A 6 -7.74 34.37 29.90
CA ALA A 6 -8.20 33.11 29.33
C ALA A 6 -6.98 32.20 29.14
N THR A 7 -6.77 31.25 30.05
CA THR A 7 -5.86 30.12 29.80
C THR A 7 -6.54 29.21 28.79
N ALA A 8 -6.03 29.20 27.56
CA ALA A 8 -6.41 28.22 26.56
C ALA A 8 -6.18 26.80 27.12
N PRO A 9 -7.08 25.83 26.88
CA PRO A 9 -6.81 24.46 27.24
C PRO A 9 -5.60 23.99 26.45
N VAL A 10 -4.53 23.64 27.17
CA VAL A 10 -3.42 22.86 26.65
C VAL A 10 -4.04 21.57 26.14
N VAL A 11 -4.14 21.44 24.81
CA VAL A 11 -4.41 20.15 24.17
C VAL A 11 -3.33 19.21 24.71
N PRO A 12 -3.69 18.14 25.44
CA PRO A 12 -2.68 17.17 25.82
C PRO A 12 -2.08 16.66 24.51
N ALA A 13 -0.78 16.88 24.36
CA ALA A 13 0.03 16.24 23.34
C ALA A 13 -0.41 14.79 23.32
N ALA A 14 -0.92 14.35 22.17
CA ALA A 14 -1.29 12.98 21.92
C ALA A 14 -0.14 12.13 22.47
N ASP A 15 -0.43 11.48 23.60
CA ASP A 15 0.55 10.68 24.31
C ASP A 15 1.15 9.76 23.27
N ALA A 16 2.47 9.85 23.19
CA ALA A 16 3.32 9.03 22.38
C ALA A 16 2.94 7.58 22.68
N ALA A 17 2.08 7.03 21.84
CA ALA A 17 1.93 5.62 21.71
C ALA A 17 3.27 5.18 21.12
N THR A 18 4.22 4.84 22.00
CA THR A 18 5.29 3.90 21.73
C THR A 18 4.62 2.57 21.40
N VAL A 19 3.97 2.52 20.25
CA VAL A 19 3.41 1.30 19.68
C VAL A 19 4.58 0.60 19.02
N ASP A 20 4.66 -0.72 19.19
CA ASP A 20 5.64 -1.63 18.57
C ASP A 20 5.71 -1.45 17.05
N SER A 21 6.39 -0.38 16.61
CA SER A 21 6.65 -0.15 15.20
C SER A 21 7.71 -1.13 14.76
N ARG A 22 7.31 -2.18 14.03
CA ARG A 22 8.26 -3.09 13.37
C ARG A 22 8.62 -2.61 11.97
N ALA A 23 8.54 -1.29 11.73
CA ALA A 23 9.09 -0.69 10.54
C ALA A 23 10.63 -0.79 10.59
N PRO A 24 11.32 -1.10 9.47
CA PRO A 24 12.78 -1.22 9.48
C PRO A 24 13.45 0.11 9.88
N GLY A 25 14.21 0.10 10.98
CA GLY A 25 14.72 1.31 11.62
C GLY A 25 15.66 2.13 10.75
N LYS A 26 16.67 1.50 10.13
CA LYS A 26 17.61 2.20 9.22
C LYS A 26 16.88 2.77 8.00
N LEU A 27 15.89 2.03 7.50
CA LEU A 27 15.08 2.49 6.38
C LEU A 27 14.35 3.78 6.73
N MET A 28 13.68 3.79 7.89
CA MET A 28 12.94 4.96 8.31
C MET A 28 13.85 6.15 8.59
N GLN A 29 15.00 5.94 9.21
CA GLN A 29 15.98 7.01 9.46
C GLN A 29 16.47 7.66 8.15
N ARG A 30 16.71 6.88 7.09
CA ARG A 30 17.17 7.41 5.79
C ARG A 30 16.14 8.34 5.13
N TRP A 31 14.85 8.00 5.24
CA TRP A 31 13.79 8.69 4.49
C TRP A 31 12.95 9.66 5.32
N ALA A 32 13.04 9.64 6.65
CA ALA A 32 12.30 10.53 7.55
C ALA A 32 12.93 11.94 7.72
N GLY A 33 14.15 12.17 7.21
CA GLY A 33 14.87 13.46 7.31
C GLY A 33 14.68 14.40 6.10
N THR A 34 15.58 15.38 5.96
CA THR A 34 15.74 16.16 4.72
C THR A 34 15.94 15.22 3.54
N ALA A 35 15.30 15.52 2.40
CA ALA A 35 15.33 14.70 1.19
C ALA A 35 16.75 14.15 0.97
N PRO A 36 16.96 12.83 1.11
CA PRO A 36 18.30 12.27 1.06
C PRO A 36 18.92 12.57 -0.31
N ASP A 37 20.25 12.73 -0.33
CA ASP A 37 20.99 12.90 -1.58
C ASP A 37 20.57 11.83 -2.60
N PRO A 38 20.44 12.19 -3.89
CA PRO A 38 20.10 11.25 -4.94
C PRO A 38 21.03 10.04 -4.87
N GLY A 39 20.46 8.84 -4.69
CA GLY A 39 21.25 7.61 -4.64
C GLY A 39 22.07 7.39 -5.91
N PRO A 40 23.08 6.52 -5.89
CA PRO A 40 23.85 6.18 -7.09
C PRO A 40 22.94 5.49 -8.13
N GLY A 41 23.24 5.68 -9.42
CA GLY A 41 22.57 5.00 -10.52
C GLY A 41 21.84 5.93 -11.50
N LEU A 42 21.45 5.36 -12.64
CA LEU A 42 20.74 6.08 -13.71
C LEU A 42 19.39 6.63 -13.22
N PRO A 43 18.94 7.79 -13.72
CA PRO A 43 17.64 8.34 -13.37
C PRO A 43 16.52 7.45 -13.91
N GLY A 44 15.74 6.88 -13.01
CA GLY A 44 14.69 5.93 -13.31
C GLY A 44 13.46 6.54 -13.96
N TRP A 45 12.91 5.89 -14.98
CA TRP A 45 11.59 6.24 -15.49
C TRP A 45 10.51 5.88 -14.47
N TYR A 46 9.44 6.67 -14.39
CA TYR A 46 8.28 6.33 -13.58
C TYR A 46 6.98 6.68 -14.30
N SER A 47 5.93 5.94 -13.98
CA SER A 47 4.58 6.18 -14.49
C SER A 47 4.05 7.51 -13.96
N LYS A 48 3.51 8.36 -14.84
CA LYS A 48 2.83 9.62 -14.44
C LYS A 48 1.38 9.38 -14.01
N ARG A 49 0.80 8.29 -14.49
CA ARG A 49 -0.53 7.77 -14.14
C ARG A 49 -0.47 6.25 -14.24
N PRO A 50 -1.26 5.50 -13.46
CA PRO A 50 -1.35 4.05 -13.63
C PRO A 50 -2.06 3.68 -14.93
N ASP A 51 -1.60 2.60 -15.57
CA ASP A 51 -2.36 1.94 -16.63
C ASP A 51 -3.53 1.14 -16.03
N ILE A 52 -4.70 1.17 -16.67
CA ILE A 52 -5.92 0.57 -16.12
C ILE A 52 -6.27 -0.70 -16.88
N HIS A 53 -6.35 -1.81 -16.16
CA HIS A 53 -6.69 -3.13 -16.70
C HIS A 53 -7.97 -3.63 -16.04
N VAL A 54 -8.99 -3.92 -16.84
CA VAL A 54 -10.28 -4.44 -16.35
C VAL A 54 -10.44 -5.88 -16.82
N HIS A 55 -10.45 -6.81 -15.87
CA HIS A 55 -10.60 -8.24 -16.11
C HIS A 55 -12.07 -8.61 -15.99
N GLN A 56 -12.78 -8.59 -17.12
CA GLN A 56 -14.19 -8.96 -17.18
C GLN A 56 -14.35 -10.49 -17.07
N PRO A 57 -15.27 -10.99 -16.22
CA PRO A 57 -15.55 -12.41 -16.15
C PRO A 57 -16.24 -12.89 -17.43
N ARG A 58 -15.85 -14.06 -17.94
CA ARG A 58 -16.48 -14.66 -19.14
C ARG A 58 -17.90 -15.18 -18.88
N ASN A 59 -18.15 -15.67 -17.66
CA ASN A 59 -19.37 -16.38 -17.28
C ASN A 59 -20.18 -15.67 -16.18
N LEU A 60 -19.82 -14.45 -15.80
CA LEU A 60 -20.55 -13.67 -14.79
C LEU A 60 -20.96 -12.31 -15.36
N ALA A 61 -21.85 -11.63 -14.66
CA ALA A 61 -22.24 -10.26 -15.01
C ALA A 61 -21.01 -9.34 -15.07
N SER A 62 -20.92 -8.57 -16.15
CA SER A 62 -19.87 -7.57 -16.34
C SER A 62 -19.83 -6.56 -15.21
N ILE A 63 -18.67 -5.95 -14.99
CA ILE A 63 -18.52 -4.87 -14.02
C ILE A 63 -19.13 -3.58 -14.60
N PRO A 64 -20.14 -2.97 -13.94
CA PRO A 64 -20.69 -1.68 -14.37
C PRO A 64 -19.60 -0.61 -14.50
N LEU A 65 -19.71 0.23 -15.55
CA LEU A 65 -18.74 1.29 -15.82
C LEU A 65 -18.59 2.28 -14.65
N ALA A 66 -19.67 2.54 -13.92
CA ALA A 66 -19.64 3.40 -12.73
C ALA A 66 -18.79 2.79 -11.59
N GLU A 67 -18.86 1.47 -11.39
CA GLU A 67 -18.01 0.78 -10.40
C GLU A 67 -16.54 0.85 -10.81
N ILE A 68 -16.23 0.62 -12.10
CA ILE A 68 -14.87 0.73 -12.66
C ILE A 68 -14.32 2.14 -12.48
N ASP A 69 -15.08 3.15 -12.86
CA ASP A 69 -14.63 4.54 -12.80
C ASP A 69 -14.39 5.00 -11.35
N LEU A 70 -15.28 4.63 -10.43
CA LEU A 70 -15.10 4.95 -9.01
C LEU A 70 -13.84 4.30 -8.43
N LEU A 71 -13.62 3.01 -8.69
CA LEU A 71 -12.41 2.31 -8.24
C LEU A 71 -11.14 2.91 -8.85
N ARG A 72 -11.18 3.28 -10.13
CA ARG A 72 -10.07 3.97 -10.81
C ARG A 72 -9.74 5.29 -10.13
N ARG A 73 -10.74 6.15 -9.90
CA ARG A 73 -10.55 7.46 -9.26
C ARG A 73 -10.04 7.31 -7.82
N ARG A 74 -10.53 6.33 -7.07
CA ARG A 74 -10.05 6.01 -5.71
C ARG A 74 -8.62 5.48 -5.72
N ALA A 75 -8.26 4.56 -6.60
CA ALA A 75 -6.90 4.07 -6.75
C ALA A 75 -5.90 5.20 -7.09
N MET A 76 -6.32 6.20 -7.87
CA MET A 76 -5.50 7.38 -8.16
C MET A 76 -5.10 8.15 -6.89
N VAL A 77 -5.97 8.22 -5.88
CA VAL A 77 -5.66 8.88 -4.60
C VAL A 77 -4.49 8.19 -3.88
N ALA A 78 -4.45 6.85 -3.86
CA ALA A 78 -3.31 6.11 -3.32
C ALA A 78 -2.04 6.33 -4.14
N PHE A 79 -2.16 6.25 -5.47
CA PHE A 79 -1.03 6.47 -6.37
C PHE A 79 -0.40 7.86 -6.15
N GLU A 80 -1.20 8.91 -6.09
CA GLU A 80 -0.70 10.26 -5.80
C GLU A 80 -0.03 10.36 -4.42
N ALA A 81 -0.58 9.71 -3.41
CA ALA A 81 0.00 9.71 -2.06
C ALA A 81 1.36 9.00 -2.02
N LEU A 82 1.49 7.87 -2.74
CA LEU A 82 2.74 7.13 -2.89
C LEU A 82 3.78 7.94 -3.67
N MET A 83 3.42 8.51 -4.82
CA MET A 83 4.35 9.26 -5.67
C MET A 83 4.80 10.60 -5.06
N ARG A 84 4.11 11.09 -4.02
CA ARG A 84 4.57 12.23 -3.20
C ARG A 84 5.67 11.86 -2.21
N GLN A 85 5.89 10.56 -1.93
CA GLN A 85 6.92 10.15 -0.99
C GLN A 85 8.32 10.36 -1.55
N PRO A 86 9.26 10.91 -0.75
CA PRO A 86 10.65 11.11 -1.18
C PRO A 86 11.32 9.83 -1.71
N SER A 87 11.00 8.68 -1.13
CA SER A 87 11.56 7.38 -1.53
C SER A 87 11.21 6.97 -2.97
N LEU A 88 10.11 7.50 -3.53
CA LEU A 88 9.65 7.20 -4.90
C LEU A 88 9.79 8.38 -5.88
N ARG A 89 9.96 9.62 -5.39
CA ARG A 89 9.99 10.83 -6.22
C ARG A 89 11.27 10.97 -7.04
N ASP A 90 12.42 10.61 -6.47
CA ASP A 90 13.72 10.61 -7.17
C ASP A 90 14.32 9.21 -7.17
N VAL A 91 13.67 8.32 -7.92
CA VAL A 91 14.14 6.94 -8.07
C VAL A 91 15.35 6.92 -9.01
N ARG A 92 16.49 6.47 -8.46
CA ARG A 92 17.73 6.19 -9.20
C ARG A 92 18.09 4.72 -9.06
N GLY A 93 18.62 4.15 -10.15
CA GLY A 93 18.94 2.73 -10.24
C GLY A 93 17.72 1.79 -10.32
N ALA A 94 16.51 2.34 -10.36
CA ALA A 94 15.26 1.61 -10.51
C ALA A 94 14.32 2.35 -11.46
N SER A 95 13.25 1.73 -11.92
CA SER A 95 12.16 2.36 -12.67
C SER A 95 10.83 1.90 -12.08
N LEU A 96 9.81 2.77 -12.08
CA LEU A 96 8.52 2.53 -11.43
C LEU A 96 7.39 2.42 -12.47
N GLN A 97 6.85 1.23 -12.64
CA GLN A 97 5.66 1.03 -13.45
C GLN A 97 4.43 0.88 -12.55
N ALA A 98 3.36 1.63 -12.84
CA ALA A 98 2.13 1.58 -12.06
C ALA A 98 0.96 1.05 -12.88
N ASP A 99 0.21 0.12 -12.30
CA ASP A 99 -0.95 -0.52 -12.93
C ASP A 99 -2.11 -0.58 -11.92
N VAL A 100 -3.34 -0.46 -12.39
CA VAL A 100 -4.56 -0.74 -11.61
C VAL A 100 -5.30 -1.87 -12.26
N ASN A 101 -5.39 -2.99 -11.55
CA ASN A 101 -6.16 -4.16 -11.97
C ASN A 101 -7.51 -4.17 -11.27
N ILE A 102 -8.60 -4.16 -12.03
CA ILE A 102 -9.98 -4.24 -11.51
C ILE A 102 -10.59 -5.55 -12.00
N ALA A 103 -11.12 -6.36 -11.08
CA ALA A 103 -11.65 -7.68 -11.42
C ALA A 103 -12.80 -8.08 -10.50
N VAL A 104 -13.65 -8.98 -10.99
CA VAL A 104 -14.55 -9.74 -10.11
C VAL A 104 -13.73 -10.78 -9.37
N VAL A 105 -13.84 -10.77 -8.05
CA VAL A 105 -13.12 -11.66 -7.14
C VAL A 105 -14.01 -12.86 -6.81
N PRO A 106 -13.55 -14.10 -7.03
CA PRO A 106 -14.28 -15.29 -6.61
C PRO A 106 -14.34 -15.37 -5.09
N THR A 107 -15.56 -15.35 -4.51
CA THR A 107 -15.77 -15.50 -3.07
C THR A 107 -16.18 -16.93 -2.71
N LEU A 108 -16.06 -17.32 -1.44
CA LEU A 108 -16.39 -18.67 -0.96
C LEU A 108 -17.87 -19.01 -1.21
N ASP A 109 -18.76 -18.05 -0.98
CA ASP A 109 -20.21 -18.25 -1.10
C ASP A 109 -20.79 -17.81 -2.46
N GLY A 110 -19.93 -17.61 -3.46
CA GLY A 110 -20.35 -17.19 -4.81
C GLY A 110 -20.90 -15.76 -4.89
N VAL A 111 -20.76 -14.97 -3.82
CA VAL A 111 -21.15 -13.57 -3.77
C VAL A 111 -20.29 -12.77 -4.76
N ARG A 112 -20.94 -12.01 -5.65
CA ARG A 112 -20.23 -11.11 -6.58
C ARG A 112 -19.51 -10.03 -5.80
N LEU A 113 -18.19 -10.07 -5.80
CA LEU A 113 -17.32 -9.04 -5.25
C LEU A 113 -16.45 -8.44 -6.35
N VAL A 114 -16.28 -7.12 -6.37
CA VAL A 114 -15.29 -6.43 -7.21
C VAL A 114 -14.15 -5.95 -6.34
N GLY A 115 -12.92 -6.26 -6.73
CA GLY A 115 -11.70 -5.77 -6.11
C GLY A 115 -10.91 -4.90 -7.07
N ALA A 116 -10.09 -4.00 -6.52
CA ALA A 116 -9.09 -3.29 -7.29
C ALA A 116 -7.73 -3.39 -6.61
N ILE A 117 -6.67 -3.53 -7.41
CA ILE A 117 -5.29 -3.57 -6.93
C ILE A 117 -4.50 -2.53 -7.70
N LEU A 118 -4.03 -1.50 -7.01
CA LEU A 118 -2.97 -0.63 -7.52
C LEU A 118 -1.63 -1.30 -7.24
N SER A 119 -0.84 -1.53 -8.27
CA SER A 119 0.52 -2.09 -8.18
C SER A 119 1.54 -1.04 -8.61
N ILE A 120 2.63 -0.91 -7.85
CA ILE A 120 3.85 -0.20 -8.28
C ILE A 120 4.97 -1.23 -8.34
N ASN A 121 5.41 -1.53 -9.56
CA ASN A 121 6.53 -2.42 -9.85
C ASN A 121 7.82 -1.60 -9.96
N ALA A 122 8.76 -1.85 -9.06
CA ALA A 122 10.07 -1.22 -9.04
C ALA A 122 11.14 -2.16 -9.63
N LYS A 123 11.47 -1.95 -10.90
CA LYS A 123 12.43 -2.75 -11.66
C LYS A 123 13.80 -2.10 -11.65
N SER A 124 14.86 -2.88 -11.45
CA SER A 124 16.23 -2.35 -11.51
C SER A 124 16.55 -1.74 -12.88
N VAL A 125 17.37 -0.70 -12.91
CA VAL A 125 17.89 -0.09 -14.13
C VAL A 125 19.38 -0.36 -14.21
N ILE A 126 19.80 -1.04 -15.28
CA ILE A 126 21.18 -1.50 -15.45
C ILE A 126 21.78 -0.82 -16.68
N GLU A 127 22.80 0.00 -16.45
CA GLU A 127 23.56 0.66 -17.51
C GLU A 127 24.26 -0.37 -18.40
N GLY A 128 24.21 -0.17 -19.71
CA GLY A 128 24.83 -1.08 -20.69
C GLY A 128 24.12 -2.42 -20.90
N LYS A 129 23.06 -2.74 -20.13
CA LYS A 129 22.28 -3.97 -20.38
C LYS A 129 21.48 -3.86 -21.68
N PRO A 130 21.57 -4.84 -22.60
CA PRO A 130 20.73 -4.86 -23.79
C PRO A 130 19.25 -4.77 -23.43
N GLY A 131 18.52 -3.86 -24.09
CA GLY A 131 17.10 -3.60 -23.81
C GLY A 131 16.83 -2.54 -22.74
N THR A 132 17.86 -1.98 -22.10
CA THR A 132 17.71 -0.71 -21.36
C THR A 132 17.44 0.41 -22.36
N ILE A 133 16.35 1.14 -22.18
CA ILE A 133 15.91 2.21 -23.07
C ILE A 133 15.84 3.54 -22.32
N GLU A 134 16.14 4.62 -23.02
CA GLU A 134 15.92 5.99 -22.54
C GLU A 134 14.57 6.51 -23.05
N ARG A 135 13.78 7.06 -22.13
CA ARG A 135 12.47 7.67 -22.38
C ARG A 135 12.35 8.93 -21.54
N GLU A 136 12.17 10.08 -22.19
CA GLU A 136 11.99 11.38 -21.51
C GLU A 136 13.17 11.72 -20.56
N GLY A 137 14.41 11.42 -20.96
CA GLY A 137 15.62 11.66 -20.16
C GLY A 137 15.77 10.72 -18.94
N ARG A 138 15.02 9.61 -18.93
CA ARG A 138 15.00 8.62 -17.84
C ARG A 138 15.09 7.20 -18.41
N TYR A 139 15.56 6.26 -17.61
CA TYR A 139 15.89 4.91 -18.06
C TYR A 139 14.93 3.87 -17.49
N LEU A 140 14.65 2.84 -18.29
CA LEU A 140 13.98 1.61 -17.84
C LEU A 140 14.60 0.39 -18.52
N THR A 141 14.62 -0.73 -17.81
CA THR A 141 15.04 -2.03 -18.32
C THR A 141 13.84 -2.98 -18.24
N PRO A 142 12.98 -3.07 -19.27
CA PRO A 142 11.68 -3.74 -19.18
C PRO A 142 11.74 -5.23 -18.80
N SER A 143 12.84 -5.90 -19.16
CA SER A 143 13.09 -7.32 -18.92
C SER A 143 13.44 -7.65 -17.47
N GLU A 144 13.73 -6.67 -16.63
CA GLU A 144 13.99 -6.93 -15.21
C GLU A 144 12.70 -7.30 -14.47
N GLU A 145 12.82 -8.29 -13.60
CA GLU A 145 11.89 -8.47 -12.49
C GLU A 145 12.14 -7.40 -11.43
N GLY A 146 11.12 -7.11 -10.62
CA GLY A 146 11.18 -6.03 -9.66
C GLY A 146 10.40 -6.33 -8.39
N ALA A 147 10.70 -5.56 -7.36
CA ALA A 147 9.89 -5.52 -6.16
C ALA A 147 8.53 -4.87 -6.47
N VAL A 148 7.48 -5.27 -5.76
CA VAL A 148 6.11 -4.80 -5.99
C VAL A 148 5.51 -4.25 -4.71
N LEU A 149 4.88 -3.09 -4.80
CA LEU A 149 3.98 -2.57 -3.78
C LEU A 149 2.56 -2.66 -4.32
N ASN A 150 1.67 -3.32 -3.57
CA ASN A 150 0.26 -3.45 -3.92
C ASN A 150 -0.61 -2.74 -2.88
N VAL A 151 -1.55 -1.92 -3.34
CA VAL A 151 -2.66 -1.37 -2.54
C VAL A 151 -3.94 -2.06 -3.01
N HIS A 152 -4.47 -2.94 -2.15
CA HIS A 152 -5.72 -3.64 -2.38
C HIS A 152 -6.88 -2.83 -1.84
N LEU A 153 -7.83 -2.49 -2.71
CA LEU A 153 -9.15 -2.01 -2.35
C LEU A 153 -10.06 -3.24 -2.29
N ASN A 154 -10.53 -3.56 -1.09
CA ASN A 154 -11.15 -4.83 -0.72
C ASN A 154 -10.17 -6.03 -0.81
N PRO A 155 -9.37 -6.27 0.25
CA PRO A 155 -8.36 -7.32 0.29
C PRO A 155 -8.96 -8.72 0.57
N TYR A 156 -10.22 -8.98 0.22
CA TYR A 156 -10.84 -10.29 0.43
C TYR A 156 -9.97 -11.45 -0.08
N ASP A 157 -9.47 -11.38 -1.31
CA ASP A 157 -8.77 -12.52 -1.95
C ASP A 157 -7.52 -12.93 -1.18
N ILE A 158 -6.76 -11.94 -0.69
CA ILE A 158 -5.54 -12.18 0.07
C ILE A 158 -5.84 -12.62 1.51
N MET A 159 -6.90 -12.09 2.13
CA MET A 159 -7.35 -12.56 3.46
C MET A 159 -7.92 -13.98 3.40
N ALA A 160 -8.62 -14.35 2.32
CA ALA A 160 -9.25 -15.65 2.15
C ALA A 160 -8.26 -16.75 1.75
N ARG A 161 -7.27 -16.43 0.90
CA ARG A 161 -6.32 -17.42 0.35
C ARG A 161 -5.01 -17.55 1.13
N ARG A 162 -4.64 -16.59 1.99
CA ARG A 162 -3.31 -16.57 2.62
C ARG A 162 -3.34 -16.59 4.16
N GLN A 163 -2.23 -17.07 4.72
CA GLN A 163 -1.83 -16.90 6.11
C GLN A 163 -1.44 -15.44 6.36
N VAL A 164 -2.43 -14.54 6.35
CA VAL A 164 -2.20 -13.18 6.84
C VAL A 164 -2.06 -13.25 8.36
N GLN A 165 -1.03 -12.64 8.93
CA GLN A 165 -0.83 -12.65 10.37
C GLN A 165 -0.63 -11.23 10.84
N ALA A 166 -1.36 -10.81 11.88
CA ALA A 166 -1.16 -9.50 12.48
C ALA A 166 0.11 -9.58 13.32
N GLU A 167 0.99 -8.61 13.14
CA GLU A 167 2.27 -8.54 13.83
C GLU A 167 2.33 -7.38 14.83
N GLY A 168 1.36 -6.46 14.78
CA GLY A 168 1.30 -5.30 15.65
C GLY A 168 0.34 -4.23 15.11
N VAL A 169 0.31 -3.08 15.79
CA VAL A 169 -0.45 -1.90 15.39
C VAL A 169 0.53 -0.80 14.96
N GLU A 170 0.26 -0.12 13.85
CA GLU A 170 1.10 0.96 13.31
C GLU A 170 0.19 2.09 12.80
N ARG A 171 0.33 3.31 13.35
CA ARG A 171 -0.31 4.54 12.84
C ARG A 171 -1.79 4.39 12.44
N GLY A 172 -2.57 3.70 13.28
CA GLY A 172 -4.01 3.48 13.07
C GLY A 172 -4.35 2.41 12.03
N GLY A 173 -3.44 1.48 11.78
CA GLY A 173 -3.64 0.24 11.03
C GLY A 173 -2.97 -0.95 11.73
N PHE A 174 -3.19 -2.15 11.20
CA PHE A 174 -2.47 -3.35 11.61
C PHE A 174 -1.28 -3.59 10.72
N GLN A 175 -0.11 -3.78 11.32
CA GLN A 175 1.00 -4.38 10.61
C GLN A 175 0.71 -5.86 10.41
N VAL A 176 0.87 -6.33 9.18
CA VAL A 176 0.56 -7.70 8.81
C VAL A 176 1.69 -8.33 8.03
N ARG A 177 1.75 -9.66 8.09
CA ARG A 177 2.64 -10.48 7.29
C ARG A 177 1.84 -11.35 6.34
N THR A 178 2.29 -11.44 5.10
CA THR A 178 1.70 -12.31 4.06
C THR A 178 2.77 -13.26 3.52
N GLY A 179 3.05 -14.33 4.27
CA GLY A 179 4.22 -15.18 4.02
C GLY A 179 5.52 -14.49 4.47
N ALA A 180 6.39 -14.13 3.52
CA ALA A 180 7.60 -13.34 3.79
C ALA A 180 7.39 -11.82 3.57
N ALA A 181 6.29 -11.43 2.93
CA ALA A 181 6.00 -10.04 2.57
C ALA A 181 5.47 -9.24 3.77
N TYR A 182 5.76 -7.94 3.76
CA TYR A 182 5.26 -6.97 4.72
C TYR A 182 3.98 -6.31 4.23
N GLY A 183 3.07 -6.01 5.14
CA GLY A 183 1.92 -5.18 4.83
C GLY A 183 1.37 -4.37 6.00
N ILE A 184 0.46 -3.47 5.66
CA ILE A 184 -0.33 -2.63 6.57
C ILE A 184 -1.79 -2.76 6.15
N TYR A 185 -2.62 -3.26 7.05
CA TYR A 185 -4.07 -3.34 6.91
C TYR A 185 -4.72 -2.13 7.58
N VAL A 186 -5.66 -1.48 6.89
CA VAL A 186 -6.29 -0.23 7.33
C VAL A 186 -7.77 -0.28 7.00
N ALA A 187 -8.64 0.06 7.96
CA ALA A 187 -10.09 0.04 7.78
C ALA A 187 -10.76 1.10 8.69
N ASP A 188 -12.00 1.47 8.39
CA ASP A 188 -12.81 2.38 9.20
C ASP A 188 -12.92 1.92 10.65
N ARG A 189 -13.17 0.63 10.82
CA ARG A 189 -13.02 -0.07 12.10
C ARG A 189 -12.06 -1.23 11.92
N LEU A 190 -11.01 -1.25 12.73
CA LEU A 190 -10.11 -2.39 12.80
C LEU A 190 -10.77 -3.52 13.60
N PRO A 191 -10.56 -4.80 13.23
CA PRO A 191 -10.90 -5.94 14.07
C PRO A 191 -10.28 -5.83 15.47
N ASP A 192 -10.83 -6.52 16.46
CA ASP A 192 -10.18 -6.59 17.78
C ASP A 192 -8.81 -7.28 17.65
N TYR A 193 -7.81 -6.74 18.34
CA TYR A 193 -6.43 -7.24 18.35
C TYR A 193 -5.97 -7.48 19.79
N ASP A 194 -5.59 -8.72 20.10
CA ASP A 194 -4.96 -9.09 21.36
C ASP A 194 -3.52 -9.58 21.10
N PRO A 195 -2.47 -8.80 21.46
CA PRO A 195 -1.08 -9.19 21.20
C PRO A 195 -0.64 -10.46 21.94
N ASN A 196 -1.36 -10.87 22.98
CA ASN A 196 -1.05 -12.07 23.78
C ASN A 196 -1.81 -13.31 23.32
N ALA A 197 -2.80 -13.16 22.43
CA ALA A 197 -3.50 -14.30 21.87
C ALA A 197 -2.62 -15.02 20.84
N GLU A 198 -2.52 -16.34 20.97
CA GLU A 198 -1.82 -17.22 20.02
C GLU A 198 -2.30 -17.03 18.57
N TYR A 199 -3.53 -16.51 18.41
CA TYR A 199 -4.15 -16.10 17.15
C TYR A 199 -4.73 -14.68 17.22
N ALA A 200 -3.91 -13.71 17.67
CA ALA A 200 -4.21 -12.27 17.81
C ALA A 200 -5.05 -11.64 16.68
N TRP A 201 -5.03 -12.25 15.49
CA TRP A 201 -5.93 -11.94 14.40
C TRP A 201 -6.21 -13.19 13.56
N VAL A 202 -7.48 -13.53 13.36
CA VAL A 202 -7.89 -14.67 12.52
C VAL A 202 -8.37 -14.14 11.16
N PRO A 203 -7.63 -14.38 10.05
CA PRO A 203 -7.97 -13.82 8.74
C PRO A 203 -9.27 -14.36 8.16
N ARG A 204 -9.68 -15.56 8.55
CA ARG A 204 -10.83 -16.25 7.95
C ARG A 204 -12.17 -15.63 8.34
N PRO A 205 -12.47 -15.32 9.61
CA PRO A 205 -13.62 -14.49 9.99
C PRO A 205 -13.63 -13.16 9.26
N LEU A 206 -12.50 -12.45 9.20
CA LEU A 206 -12.42 -11.18 8.47
C LEU A 206 -12.71 -11.38 6.98
N ALA A 207 -12.17 -12.42 6.34
CA ALA A 207 -12.45 -12.71 4.94
C ALA A 207 -13.96 -12.91 4.68
N LEU A 208 -14.67 -13.59 5.58
CA LEU A 208 -16.13 -13.75 5.48
C LEU A 208 -16.87 -12.42 5.59
N GLU A 209 -16.41 -11.48 6.42
CA GLU A 209 -16.98 -10.13 6.47
C GLU A 209 -16.69 -9.36 5.17
N LEU A 210 -15.44 -9.40 4.70
CA LEU A 210 -14.97 -8.69 3.51
C LEU A 210 -15.66 -9.14 2.22
N GLN A 211 -16.12 -10.40 2.15
CA GLN A 211 -16.82 -10.92 0.97
C GLN A 211 -18.11 -10.17 0.65
N HIS A 212 -18.70 -9.50 1.66
CA HIS A 212 -19.91 -8.69 1.55
C HIS A 212 -19.65 -7.18 1.53
N ASP A 213 -18.40 -6.74 1.73
CA ASP A 213 -18.07 -5.32 1.72
C ASP A 213 -18.11 -4.76 0.28
N ARG A 214 -18.98 -3.78 0.04
CA ARG A 214 -19.15 -3.10 -1.26
C ARG A 214 -18.72 -1.62 -1.21
N SER A 215 -18.24 -1.17 -0.07
CA SER A 215 -18.00 0.24 0.25
C SER A 215 -17.03 0.93 -0.72
N TRP A 216 -16.11 0.16 -1.33
CA TRP A 216 -15.15 0.70 -2.28
C TRP A 216 -15.68 1.01 -3.68
N TYR A 217 -16.79 0.42 -4.11
CA TYR A 217 -17.29 0.58 -5.48
C TYR A 217 -18.80 0.86 -5.56
N GLN A 218 -19.47 0.95 -4.41
CA GLN A 218 -20.86 1.38 -4.30
C GLN A 218 -20.93 2.54 -3.29
N PRO A 219 -21.15 3.80 -3.74
CA PRO A 219 -21.06 4.99 -2.88
C PRO A 219 -21.93 4.99 -1.63
N VAL A 220 -23.09 4.33 -1.68
CA VAL A 220 -24.07 4.28 -0.57
C VAL A 220 -23.99 2.97 0.24
N ALA A 221 -23.09 2.05 -0.14
CA ALA A 221 -22.97 0.79 0.55
C ALA A 221 -22.31 0.98 1.92
N ALA A 222 -22.91 0.38 2.95
CA ALA A 222 -22.25 0.19 4.22
C ALA A 222 -21.03 -0.71 4.05
N GLY A 223 -20.00 -0.46 4.84
CA GLY A 223 -18.78 -1.26 4.88
C GLY A 223 -17.64 -0.49 5.54
N GLU A 224 -16.51 -1.17 5.69
CA GLU A 224 -15.41 -0.72 6.53
C GLU A 224 -14.27 -0.10 5.70
N HIS A 225 -14.46 0.06 4.39
CA HIS A 225 -13.45 0.60 3.47
C HIS A 225 -12.05 -0.04 3.69
N PRO A 226 -11.95 -1.38 3.62
CA PRO A 226 -10.73 -2.10 3.97
C PRO A 226 -9.66 -1.93 2.89
N LEU A 227 -8.46 -1.55 3.30
CA LEU A 227 -7.26 -1.49 2.49
C LEU A 227 -6.24 -2.49 3.03
N LEU A 228 -5.53 -3.16 2.12
CA LEU A 228 -4.26 -3.80 2.45
C LEU A 228 -3.18 -3.22 1.54
N VAL A 229 -2.17 -2.62 2.15
CA VAL A 229 -0.96 -2.23 1.46
C VAL A 229 0.10 -3.26 1.76
N HIS A 230 0.74 -3.84 0.76
CA HIS A 230 1.81 -4.80 1.02
C HIS A 230 2.93 -4.68 -0.01
N VAL A 231 4.15 -4.94 0.43
CA VAL A 231 5.36 -4.96 -0.40
C VAL A 231 5.93 -6.37 -0.44
N SER A 232 6.36 -6.79 -1.62
CA SER A 232 7.01 -8.08 -1.82
C SER A 232 8.07 -8.02 -2.91
N SER A 233 9.10 -8.85 -2.76
CA SER A 233 10.10 -9.16 -3.78
C SER A 233 10.49 -10.64 -3.68
N HIS A 234 11.63 -11.04 -4.26
CA HIS A 234 12.24 -12.35 -4.01
C HIS A 234 12.45 -12.58 -2.50
N SER A 235 12.29 -13.83 -2.04
CA SER A 235 12.23 -14.17 -0.60
C SER A 235 13.39 -13.58 0.22
N HIS A 236 14.62 -13.69 -0.27
CA HIS A 236 15.82 -13.22 0.42
C HIS A 236 15.82 -11.69 0.63
N GLU A 237 15.30 -10.91 -0.31
CA GLU A 237 15.20 -9.45 -0.14
C GLU A 237 14.16 -9.08 0.92
N ASN A 238 13.06 -9.83 1.01
CA ASN A 238 12.07 -9.63 2.07
C ASN A 238 12.68 -9.94 3.45
N ASP A 239 13.47 -11.01 3.56
CA ASP A 239 14.15 -11.38 4.82
C ASP A 239 15.19 -10.32 5.23
N ASP A 240 15.91 -9.76 4.26
CA ASP A 240 16.87 -8.68 4.50
C ASP A 240 16.19 -7.37 4.87
N LEU A 241 15.03 -7.06 4.28
CA LEU A 241 14.20 -5.93 4.69
C LEU A 241 13.74 -6.11 6.15
N ARG A 242 13.31 -7.33 6.52
CA ARG A 242 12.88 -7.66 7.88
C ARG A 242 14.00 -7.51 8.91
N SER A 243 15.19 -7.92 8.52
CA SER A 243 16.37 -7.92 9.38
C SER A 243 17.10 -6.57 9.40
N ASP A 244 16.53 -5.52 8.77
CA ASP A 244 17.15 -4.20 8.64
C ASP A 244 18.57 -4.27 8.03
N ARG A 245 18.77 -5.23 7.12
CA ARG A 245 20.01 -5.47 6.36
C ARG A 245 19.93 -4.97 4.92
N LEU A 246 18.72 -4.85 4.38
CA LEU A 246 18.53 -4.39 3.00
C LEU A 246 19.00 -2.94 2.87
N SER A 247 19.82 -2.67 1.85
CA SER A 247 20.26 -1.30 1.57
C SER A 247 19.05 -0.40 1.25
N PRO A 248 18.94 0.81 1.85
CA PRO A 248 17.84 1.74 1.60
C PRO A 248 17.65 2.15 0.14
N ASP A 249 18.68 1.99 -0.69
CA ASP A 249 18.64 2.33 -2.11
C ASP A 249 18.01 1.23 -2.98
N ARG A 250 17.85 0.01 -2.45
CA ARG A 250 17.25 -1.10 -3.19
C ARG A 250 15.78 -0.81 -3.53
N PRO A 251 15.27 -1.29 -4.67
CA PRO A 251 13.88 -1.08 -5.07
C PRO A 251 12.86 -1.46 -3.98
N LEU A 252 13.01 -2.63 -3.36
CA LEU A 252 12.11 -3.08 -2.28
C LEU A 252 12.15 -2.15 -1.06
N ALA A 253 13.34 -1.68 -0.67
CA ALA A 253 13.50 -0.77 0.46
C ALA A 253 12.74 0.55 0.21
N ARG A 254 12.87 1.13 -0.99
CA ARG A 254 12.18 2.37 -1.37
C ARG A 254 10.66 2.23 -1.35
N LEU A 255 10.15 1.11 -1.87
CA LEU A 255 8.73 0.77 -1.81
C LEU A 255 8.25 0.60 -0.36
N ALA A 256 9.01 -0.14 0.47
CA ALA A 256 8.69 -0.33 1.88
C ALA A 256 8.68 1.01 2.64
N ALA A 257 9.65 1.89 2.38
CA ALA A 257 9.69 3.22 2.96
C ALA A 257 8.43 4.02 2.60
N ALA A 258 8.04 3.99 1.32
CA ALA A 258 6.81 4.65 0.87
C ALA A 258 5.58 4.10 1.60
N MET A 259 5.49 2.78 1.75
CA MET A 259 4.42 2.13 2.50
C MET A 259 4.35 2.60 3.96
N PHE A 260 5.47 2.73 4.67
CA PHE A 260 5.45 3.16 6.08
C PHE A 260 5.32 4.69 6.25
N MET A 261 5.74 5.48 5.26
CA MET A 261 5.68 6.95 5.34
C MET A 261 4.32 7.53 4.98
N VAL A 262 3.55 6.86 4.11
CA VAL A 262 2.20 7.31 3.75
C VAL A 262 1.27 7.21 4.97
N ASP A 263 0.53 8.29 5.23
CA ASP A 263 -0.62 8.26 6.14
C ASP A 263 -1.81 7.59 5.43
N TRP A 264 -1.94 6.29 5.64
CA TRP A 264 -2.99 5.49 5.01
C TRP A 264 -4.39 5.79 5.54
N ASN A 265 -4.52 6.33 6.75
CA ASN A 265 -5.81 6.76 7.28
C ASN A 265 -6.31 8.01 6.54
N ASP A 266 -5.42 8.98 6.32
CA ASP A 266 -5.73 10.14 5.47
C ASP A 266 -6.04 9.73 4.02
N VAL A 267 -5.24 8.82 3.44
CA VAL A 267 -5.50 8.30 2.09
C VAL A 267 -6.87 7.64 2.00
N ARG A 268 -7.21 6.74 2.94
CA ARG A 268 -8.54 6.09 3.00
C ARG A 268 -9.65 7.13 3.05
N ARG A 269 -9.52 8.12 3.94
CA ARG A 269 -10.49 9.22 4.08
C ARG A 269 -10.66 10.01 2.78
N ARG A 270 -9.57 10.35 2.08
CA ARG A 270 -9.62 11.05 0.79
C ARG A 270 -10.24 10.19 -0.31
N MET A 271 -9.95 8.88 -0.35
CA MET A 271 -10.61 7.96 -1.29
C MET A 271 -12.12 7.91 -1.07
N LYS A 272 -12.58 7.88 0.18
CA LYS A 272 -14.01 7.88 0.53
C LYS A 272 -14.73 9.13 0.02
N ALA A 273 -14.05 10.29 0.06
CA ALA A 273 -14.58 11.55 -0.44
C ALA A 273 -14.72 11.62 -1.97
N VAL A 274 -14.21 10.63 -2.71
CA VAL A 274 -14.42 10.50 -4.15
C VAL A 274 -15.80 9.90 -4.41
N THR A 275 -16.65 10.67 -5.08
CA THR A 275 -18.03 10.32 -5.51
C THR A 275 -18.11 10.20 -7.03
#